data_AF-A0A3D1N737-F1
#
_entry.id   AF-A0A3D1N737-F1
#
_cell.length_a   1.000
_cell.length_b   1.000
_cell.length_c   1.000
_cell.angle_alpha   90.00
_cell.angle_beta   90.00
_cell.angle_gamma   90.00
#
_symmetry.space_group_name_H-M   'P 1'
#
loop_
_entity.id
_entity.type
_entity.pdbx_description
1 polymer ?
#
loop_
_entity_poly.entity_id
_entity_poly.type
_entity_poly.pdbx_seq_one_letter_code
_entity_poly.pdbx_strand_id
1 'polypeptide(L)'
;MKKFNLENIPKTTSGFIVPDNYFEDFSKKVLSQFPDETNRVIPLYKQKSKLLMAVAAILVIGLFIPIFNQLSKPAEELDLTTLENHLSYQTNINQYDLISELDEDDLNKMGATIQLKDEIIEEHLSINSDLERLLSE
;
A
#
# COMPACT_ATOMS: atom_id res chain seq x y z
N MET A 1 3.76 -52.95 91.65
CA MET A 1 3.15 -53.09 90.30
C MET A 1 3.71 -54.36 89.66
N LYS A 2 2.86 -55.23 89.08
CA LYS A 2 3.34 -56.45 88.39
C LYS A 2 4.06 -56.05 87.10
N LYS A 3 5.19 -56.70 86.79
CA LYS A 3 5.96 -56.47 85.55
C LYS A 3 5.14 -56.96 84.37
N PHE A 4 4.74 -56.05 83.49
CA PHE A 4 4.07 -56.36 82.23
C PHE A 4 5.11 -56.95 81.27
N ASN A 5 4.92 -58.19 80.84
CA ASN A 5 5.88 -58.93 80.03
C ASN A 5 5.21 -59.33 78.70
N LEU A 6 5.67 -58.72 77.61
CA LEU A 6 5.01 -58.72 76.30
C LEU A 6 5.24 -60.01 75.48
N GLU A 7 6.23 -60.83 75.85
CA GLU A 7 6.66 -61.99 75.04
C GLU A 7 5.75 -63.22 75.15
N ASN A 8 4.95 -63.34 76.22
CA ASN A 8 4.17 -64.55 76.52
C ASN A 8 2.64 -64.35 76.44
N ILE A 9 2.19 -63.37 75.66
CA ILE A 9 0.76 -63.10 75.44
C ILE A 9 0.35 -63.70 74.08
N PRO A 10 -0.77 -64.43 73.96
CA PRO A 10 -1.28 -64.82 72.64
C PRO A 10 -1.47 -63.57 71.78
N LYS A 11 -0.84 -63.54 70.60
CA LYS A 11 -0.93 -62.42 69.66
C LYS A 11 -2.41 -62.21 69.31
N THR A 12 -3.03 -61.21 69.91
CA THR A 12 -4.40 -60.81 69.57
C THR A 12 -4.42 -60.37 68.11
N THR A 13 -5.38 -60.83 67.33
CA THR A 13 -5.60 -60.31 65.98
C THR A 13 -5.87 -58.81 66.09
N SER A 14 -5.09 -58.00 65.37
CA SER A 14 -5.32 -56.55 65.30
C SER A 14 -6.76 -56.31 64.86
N GLY A 15 -7.53 -55.54 65.64
CA GLY A 15 -8.88 -55.10 65.24
C GLY A 15 -8.88 -54.17 64.03
N PHE A 16 -7.70 -53.74 63.60
CA PHE A 16 -7.48 -53.00 62.37
C PHE A 16 -6.87 -53.93 61.32
N ILE A 17 -7.72 -54.35 60.38
CA ILE A 17 -7.35 -55.10 59.19
C ILE A 17 -7.55 -54.16 58.01
N VAL A 18 -6.47 -53.86 57.29
CA VAL A 18 -6.57 -53.08 56.05
C VAL A 18 -6.97 -54.00 54.89
N PRO A 19 -7.76 -53.51 53.93
CA PRO A 19 -7.99 -54.22 52.68
C PRO A 19 -6.70 -54.49 51.92
N ASP A 20 -6.70 -55.52 51.08
CA ASP A 20 -5.60 -55.81 50.17
C ASP A 20 -5.28 -54.57 49.32
N ASN A 21 -4.00 -54.25 49.17
CA ASN A 21 -3.48 -53.12 48.39
C ASN A 21 -3.92 -51.71 48.85
N TYR A 22 -4.45 -51.54 50.07
CA TYR A 22 -4.85 -50.23 50.59
C TYR A 22 -3.77 -49.14 50.43
N PHE A 23 -2.53 -49.43 50.82
CA PHE A 23 -1.43 -48.47 50.76
C PHE A 23 -0.93 -48.22 49.33
N GLU A 24 -1.00 -49.22 48.46
CA GLU A 24 -0.60 -49.12 47.05
C GLU A 24 -1.54 -48.22 46.25
N ASP A 25 -2.85 -48.33 46.52
CA ASP A 25 -3.87 -47.56 45.79
C ASP A 25 -4.19 -46.21 46.44
N PHE A 26 -3.81 -46.01 47.72
CA PHE A 26 -4.00 -44.74 48.42
C PHE A 26 -3.33 -43.57 47.67
N SER A 27 -2.08 -43.74 47.24
CA SER A 27 -1.33 -42.71 46.52
C SER A 27 -2.02 -42.31 45.20
N LYS A 28 -2.47 -43.30 44.42
CA LYS A 28 -3.21 -43.07 43.17
C LYS A 28 -4.52 -42.34 43.41
N LYS A 29 -5.25 -42.72 44.46
CA LYS A 29 -6.54 -42.13 44.83
C LYS A 29 -6.40 -40.69 45.32
N VAL A 30 -5.30 -40.35 45.98
CA VAL A 30 -4.99 -38.98 46.38
C VAL A 30 -4.62 -38.15 45.17
N LEU A 31 -3.77 -38.68 44.27
CA LEU A 31 -3.36 -37.96 43.07
C LEU A 31 -4.55 -37.70 42.10
N SER A 32 -5.47 -38.65 41.98
CA SER A 32 -6.66 -38.52 41.12
C SER A 32 -7.73 -37.55 41.66
N GLN A 33 -7.60 -37.09 42.91
CA GLN A 33 -8.51 -36.09 43.50
C GLN A 33 -8.07 -34.66 43.19
N PHE A 34 -6.85 -34.46 42.70
CA PHE A 34 -6.43 -33.16 42.19
C PHE A 34 -6.99 -32.99 40.77
N PRO A 35 -7.59 -31.84 40.45
CA PRO A 35 -7.93 -31.53 39.07
C PRO A 35 -6.66 -31.56 38.22
N ASP A 36 -6.72 -32.14 37.02
CA ASP A 36 -5.65 -32.00 36.03
C ASP A 36 -5.51 -30.52 35.70
N GLU A 37 -4.62 -29.82 36.39
CA GLU A 37 -4.30 -28.41 36.15
C GLU A 37 -3.48 -28.26 34.86
N THR A 38 -4.02 -28.72 33.75
CA THR A 38 -3.59 -28.28 32.42
C THR A 38 -4.19 -26.92 32.17
N ASN A 39 -3.79 -25.93 32.99
CA ASN A 39 -4.18 -24.55 32.75
C ASN A 39 -3.62 -24.18 31.37
N ARG A 40 -4.51 -23.99 30.40
CA ARG A 40 -4.16 -23.75 28.99
C ARG A 40 -3.49 -22.39 28.89
N VAL A 41 -2.19 -22.35 29.14
CA VAL A 41 -1.37 -21.15 29.02
C VAL A 41 -1.19 -20.82 27.55
N ILE A 42 -1.84 -19.75 27.10
CA ILE A 42 -1.60 -19.19 25.78
C ILE A 42 -0.42 -18.22 25.91
N PRO A 43 0.74 -18.48 25.27
CA PRO A 43 1.88 -17.58 25.38
C PRO A 43 1.57 -16.23 24.72
N LEU A 44 1.62 -15.15 25.52
CA LEU A 44 1.27 -13.78 25.12
C LEU A 44 2.06 -13.28 23.90
N TYR A 45 3.31 -13.71 23.72
CA TYR A 45 4.13 -13.32 22.57
C TYR A 45 3.52 -13.77 21.24
N LYS A 46 2.82 -14.92 21.20
CA LYS A 46 2.15 -15.41 19.98
C LYS A 46 0.93 -14.57 19.60
N GLN A 47 0.38 -13.79 20.52
CA GLN A 47 -0.75 -12.90 20.25
C GLN A 47 -0.30 -11.52 19.72
N LYS A 48 0.92 -11.09 20.04
CA LYS A 48 1.48 -9.78 19.61
C LYS A 48 1.92 -9.78 18.14
N SER A 49 2.12 -10.94 17.52
CA SER A 49 2.46 -11.05 16.09
C SER A 49 1.39 -10.43 15.19
N LYS A 50 0.10 -10.55 15.54
CA LYS A 50 -1.00 -9.93 14.80
C LYS A 50 -0.96 -8.40 14.87
N LEU A 51 -0.55 -7.84 16.01
CA LEU A 51 -0.38 -6.39 16.16
C LEU A 51 0.83 -5.88 15.36
N LEU A 52 1.95 -6.62 15.37
CA LEU A 52 3.09 -6.29 14.52
C LEU A 52 2.73 -6.36 13.03
N MET A 53 1.92 -7.34 12.62
CA MET A 53 1.43 -7.46 11.25
C MET A 53 0.49 -6.30 10.86
N ALA A 54 -0.36 -5.84 11.78
CA ALA A 54 -1.20 -4.66 11.57
C ALA A 54 -0.38 -3.37 11.42
N VAL A 55 0.63 -3.18 12.27
CA VAL A 55 1.57 -2.04 12.16
C VAL A 55 2.33 -2.09 10.83
N ALA A 56 2.82 -3.26 10.43
CA ALA A 56 3.49 -3.44 9.15
C ALA A 56 2.58 -3.12 7.96
N ALA A 57 1.32 -3.55 7.98
CA ALA A 57 0.36 -3.25 6.93
C ALA A 57 0.10 -1.74 6.77
N ILE A 58 -0.06 -1.02 7.89
CA ILE A 58 -0.25 0.44 7.87
C ILE A 58 1.01 1.13 7.32
N LEU A 59 2.20 0.66 7.68
CA LEU A 59 3.47 1.20 7.17
C LEU A 59 3.62 1.02 5.65
N VAL A 60 3.27 -0.17 5.15
CA VAL A 60 3.29 -0.47 3.71
C VAL A 60 2.30 0.41 2.97
N ILE A 61 1.07 0.54 3.47
CA ILE A 61 0.06 1.43 2.87
C ILE A 61 0.58 2.87 2.88
N GLY A 62 1.11 3.36 4.00
CA GLY A 62 1.66 4.71 4.13
C GLY A 62 2.80 5.01 3.16
N LEU A 63 3.71 4.05 2.95
CA LEU A 63 4.79 4.15 1.95
C LEU A 63 4.29 4.15 0.50
N PHE A 64 3.18 3.47 0.23
CA PHE A 64 2.60 3.40 -1.11
C PHE A 64 1.72 4.60 -1.49
N ILE A 65 1.23 5.39 -0.53
CA ILE A 65 0.45 6.61 -0.78
C ILE A 65 1.13 7.59 -1.76
N PRO A 66 2.40 8.02 -1.58
CA PRO A 66 3.03 8.98 -2.50
C PRO A 66 3.20 8.41 -3.92
N ILE A 67 3.49 7.11 -4.04
CA ILE A 67 3.64 6.42 -5.32
C ILE A 67 2.29 6.39 -6.07
N PHE A 68 1.22 6.03 -5.36
CA PHE A 68 -0.12 6.02 -5.92
C PHE A 68 -0.54 7.42 -6.38
N ASN A 69 -0.30 8.45 -5.55
CA ASN A 69 -0.59 9.83 -5.91
C ASN A 69 0.21 10.32 -7.13
N GLN A 70 1.43 9.85 -7.34
CA GLN A 70 2.22 10.20 -8.53
C GLN A 70 1.71 9.51 -9.79
N LEU A 71 1.28 8.25 -9.69
CA LEU A 71 0.81 7.46 -10.83
C LEU A 71 -0.62 7.80 -11.25
N SER A 72 -1.44 8.27 -10.32
CA SER A 72 -2.82 8.70 -10.56
C SER A 72 -2.96 10.18 -10.91
N LYS A 73 -1.86 10.92 -11.02
CA LYS A 73 -1.93 12.27 -11.61
C LYS A 73 -2.39 12.11 -13.07
N PRO A 74 -3.51 12.74 -13.47
CA PRO A 74 -3.77 12.91 -14.90
C PRO A 74 -2.56 13.59 -15.52
N ALA A 75 -2.21 13.22 -16.75
CA ALA A 75 -1.10 13.82 -17.47
C ALA A 75 -1.19 15.34 -17.28
N GLU A 76 -0.11 15.93 -16.76
CA GLU A 76 -0.01 17.37 -16.55
C GLU A 76 -0.30 18.02 -17.90
N GLU A 77 -1.49 18.65 -18.04
CA GLU A 77 -1.83 19.38 -19.24
C GLU A 77 -0.73 20.41 -19.43
N LEU A 78 -0.03 20.33 -20.56
CA LEU A 78 1.08 21.22 -20.86
C LEU A 78 0.57 22.66 -20.76
N ASP A 79 1.12 23.39 -19.79
CA ASP A 79 0.77 24.79 -19.61
C ASP A 79 1.15 25.57 -20.88
N LEU A 80 0.22 26.37 -21.39
CA LEU A 80 0.39 27.15 -22.61
C LEU A 80 1.63 28.04 -22.54
N THR A 81 1.94 28.59 -21.36
CA THR A 81 3.13 29.43 -21.18
C THR A 81 4.42 28.63 -21.35
N THR A 82 4.43 27.36 -20.95
CA THR A 82 5.58 26.47 -21.12
C THR A 82 5.75 26.08 -22.59
N LEU A 83 4.63 25.84 -23.27
CA LEU A 83 4.61 25.47 -24.69
C LEU A 83 5.03 26.64 -25.59
N GLU A 84 4.55 27.85 -25.30
CA GLU A 84 4.95 29.08 -25.99
C GLU A 84 6.44 29.37 -25.82
N ASN A 85 6.96 29.23 -24.60
CA ASN A 85 8.40 29.36 -24.35
C ASN A 85 9.20 28.32 -25.14
N HIS A 86 8.76 27.05 -25.15
CA HIS A 86 9.43 26.00 -25.91
C HIS A 86 9.49 26.32 -27.41
N LEU A 87 8.37 26.73 -28.01
CA LEU A 87 8.31 27.14 -29.41
C LEU A 87 9.17 28.37 -29.70
N SER A 88 9.20 29.35 -28.79
CA SER A 88 9.96 30.59 -28.96
C SER A 88 11.48 30.38 -28.90
N TYR A 89 11.95 29.46 -28.06
CA TYR A 89 13.39 29.17 -27.90
C TYR A 89 13.88 28.05 -28.83
N GLN A 90 12.99 27.31 -29.47
CA GLN A 90 13.36 26.24 -30.40
C GLN A 90 13.76 26.82 -31.76
N THR A 91 15.06 26.80 -32.07
CA THR A 91 15.63 27.35 -33.32
C THR A 91 15.41 26.48 -34.56
N ASN A 92 14.88 25.26 -34.40
CA ASN A 92 14.76 24.28 -35.48
C ASN A 92 13.39 24.30 -36.18
N ILE A 93 12.43 25.08 -35.68
CA ILE A 93 11.12 25.24 -36.31
C ILE A 93 11.17 26.48 -37.19
N ASN A 94 10.86 26.31 -38.48
CA ASN A 94 10.74 27.44 -39.39
C ASN A 94 9.27 27.90 -39.50
N GLN A 95 9.05 29.10 -40.05
CA GLN A 95 7.71 29.66 -40.19
C GLN A 95 6.80 28.83 -41.11
N TYR A 96 7.36 28.18 -42.13
CA TYR A 96 6.61 27.33 -43.06
C TYR A 96 6.15 26.02 -42.41
N ASP A 97 6.95 25.46 -41.49
CA ASP A 97 6.59 24.28 -40.71
C ASP A 97 5.35 24.58 -39.85
N LEU A 98 5.31 25.75 -39.21
CA LEU A 98 4.16 26.19 -38.43
C LEU A 98 2.92 26.42 -39.30
N ILE A 99 3.08 27.08 -40.45
CA ILE A 99 1.98 27.32 -41.39
C ILE A 99 1.41 26.00 -41.94
N SER A 100 2.26 25.00 -42.18
CA SER A 100 1.83 23.70 -42.71
C SER A 100 1.02 22.86 -41.73
N GLU A 101 1.14 23.14 -40.42
CA GLU A 101 0.38 22.47 -39.37
C GLU A 101 -0.97 23.16 -39.08
N LEU A 102 -1.20 24.37 -39.62
CA LEU A 102 -2.47 25.08 -39.46
C LEU A 102 -3.50 24.60 -40.48
N ASP A 103 -4.70 24.28 -40.01
CA ASP A 103 -5.84 23.95 -40.87
C ASP A 103 -6.73 25.18 -41.17
N GLU A 104 -7.70 25.00 -42.06
CA GLU A 104 -8.62 26.07 -42.48
C GLU A 104 -9.46 26.60 -41.30
N ASP A 105 -9.86 25.72 -40.38
CA ASP A 105 -10.65 26.08 -39.20
C ASP A 105 -9.86 26.96 -38.24
N ASP A 106 -8.56 26.71 -38.07
CA ASP A 106 -7.67 27.49 -37.24
C ASP A 106 -7.37 28.87 -37.83
N LEU A 107 -7.16 28.94 -39.16
CA LEU A 107 -7.01 30.22 -39.87
C LEU A 107 -8.28 31.08 -39.78
N ASN A 108 -9.46 30.48 -39.86
CA ASN A 108 -10.74 31.18 -39.71
C ASN A 108 -10.92 31.78 -38.31
N LYS A 109 -10.49 31.06 -37.26
CA LYS A 109 -10.52 31.57 -35.88
C LYS A 109 -9.55 32.75 -35.70
N MET A 110 -8.37 32.69 -36.32
CA MET A 110 -7.38 33.77 -36.26
C MET A 110 -7.80 35.01 -37.05
N GLY A 111 -8.37 34.83 -38.25
CA GLY A 111 -8.82 35.91 -39.12
C GLY A 111 -9.88 36.82 -38.49
N ALA A 112 -10.70 36.30 -37.56
CA ALA A 112 -11.65 37.10 -36.79
C ALA A 112 -10.98 38.09 -35.82
N THR A 113 -9.73 37.83 -35.40
CA THR A 113 -8.98 38.66 -34.44
C THR A 113 -7.98 39.61 -35.08
N ILE A 114 -7.52 39.32 -36.30
CA ILE A 114 -6.55 40.14 -37.02
C ILE A 114 -7.28 40.99 -38.06
N GLN A 115 -7.39 42.30 -37.81
CA GLN A 115 -7.87 43.24 -38.83
C GLN A 115 -6.78 43.47 -39.88
N LEU A 116 -6.74 42.61 -40.90
CA LEU A 116 -5.88 42.80 -42.06
C LEU A 116 -6.43 43.95 -42.91
N LYS A 117 -5.58 44.93 -43.21
CA LYS A 117 -5.92 46.03 -44.13
C LYS A 117 -5.52 45.63 -45.54
N ASP A 118 -6.43 45.86 -46.50
CA ASP A 118 -6.20 45.57 -47.92
C ASP A 118 -4.93 46.25 -48.47
N GLU A 119 -4.64 47.48 -48.02
CA GLU A 119 -3.44 48.24 -48.41
C GLU A 119 -2.13 47.49 -48.05
N ILE A 120 -2.10 46.87 -46.87
CA ILE A 120 -0.92 46.13 -46.39
C ILE A 120 -0.77 44.80 -47.15
N ILE A 121 -1.90 44.16 -47.48
CA ILE A 121 -1.91 42.95 -48.31
C ILE A 121 -1.39 43.28 -49.71
N GLU A 122 -1.90 44.35 -50.33
CA GLU A 122 -1.49 44.79 -51.66
C GLU A 122 0.00 45.15 -51.71
N GLU A 123 0.51 45.87 -50.71
CA GLU A 123 1.93 46.19 -50.58
C GLU A 123 2.79 44.91 -50.49
N HIS A 124 2.44 43.97 -49.60
CA HIS A 124 3.19 42.74 -49.43
C HIS A 124 3.16 41.83 -50.67
N LEU A 125 2.02 41.75 -51.36
CA LEU A 125 1.90 40.97 -52.60
C LEU A 125 2.63 41.64 -53.76
N SER A 126 2.60 42.98 -53.86
CA SER A 126 3.28 43.73 -54.92
C SER A 126 4.80 43.66 -54.81
N ILE A 127 5.35 43.60 -53.60
CA ILE A 127 6.79 43.50 -53.35
C ILE A 127 7.31 42.07 -53.53
N ASN A 128 6.44 41.06 -53.44
CA ASN A 128 6.86 39.66 -53.48
C ASN A 128 7.10 39.17 -54.92
N SER A 129 8.37 38.94 -55.26
CA SER A 129 8.78 38.45 -56.58
C SER A 129 8.28 37.06 -56.94
N ASP A 130 7.83 36.27 -55.96
CA ASP A 130 7.33 34.92 -56.17
C ASP A 130 5.81 34.89 -56.42
N LEU A 131 5.12 36.03 -56.39
CA LEU A 131 3.67 36.11 -56.64
C LEU A 131 3.28 35.54 -58.02
N GLU A 132 4.05 35.88 -59.05
CA GLU A 132 3.81 35.40 -60.41
C GLU A 132 4.00 33.88 -60.50
N ARG A 133 4.94 33.32 -59.73
CA ARG A 133 5.15 31.87 -59.62
C ARG A 133 3.94 31.18 -58.99
N LEU A 134 3.43 31.70 -57.87
CA LEU A 134 2.30 31.11 -57.13
C LEU A 134 0.96 31.18 -57.88
N LEU A 135 0.76 32.18 -58.76
CA LEU A 135 -0.44 32.29 -59.59
C LEU A 135 -0.39 31.40 -60.84
N SER A 136 0.79 30.87 -61.18
CA SER A 136 1.02 30.06 -62.38
C SER A 136 1.07 28.55 -62.12
N GLU A 137 1.02 28.14 -60.85
CA GLU A 137 0.96 26.76 -60.38
C GLU A 137 -0.49 26.35 -60.07
#